data_AF-A0A9P5BHS7-F1
#
_entry.id   AF-A0A9P5BHS7-F1
#
_cell.length_a   1.000
_cell.length_b   1.000
_cell.length_c   1.000
_cell.angle_alpha   90.00
_cell.angle_beta   90.00
_cell.angle_gamma   90.00
#
_symmetry.space_group_name_H-M   'P 1'
#
loop_
_entity.id
_entity.type
_entity.pdbx_description
1 polymer ?
#
loop_
_entity_poly.entity_id
_entity_poly.type
_entity_poly.pdbx_seq_one_letter_code
_entity_poly.pdbx_strand_id
1 'polypeptide(L)'
;MLTNWFSQPAGTRSSTDDPRGPDAEDDTLVMEPDQGNVLSHIISQLRPGADLSRVVLPTFILEPRSMLERITNFMCHPEMLLQIPSMDDPVERFVSVVKFYLSGWHIRPPGVKKPLNPILGEIFTCYWDFEDGKRAYYISEQTSHHPPKSSYFYMAPDHHIRIDGTLKPRSRFLGNSAASLMEGIAFLSLLNRGKDAAKGEQYILTQPNMYARGILFGKMKYELGDHSFVRCPELDLVADVDFKTKGWVGGTYNAIGGVIKRESTGEVLFELSGLWSEEMYIKDMTTGHREMFFNALRSKPSPPTVRPIEEQEERESQRLWDKTARAVKDRNHELATDEKTKIEDRQREEAAQRAQENIEWHPRLFRRVQGGPGGLEEGEEDLEWVINANIDHAATPEKQAEQIMAIYSIIKGQKSKQRNVIPPHSPSAKPAQTASAQPVENHIGGNLINFDEIPPPAKPDQTPAAEQGTKQSEIQGLLNSTGKKADGPLIDFTNDLKKDLPSATQQ
;
A
#
# COMPACT_ATOMS: atom_id res chain seq x y z
N MET A 1 -32.24 -52.86 -35.22
CA MET A 1 -30.89 -53.49 -35.25
C MET A 1 -30.14 -52.81 -34.12
N LEU A 2 -30.01 -53.36 -32.89
CA LEU A 2 -29.20 -54.53 -32.50
C LEU A 2 -27.77 -54.36 -33.09
N THR A 3 -26.67 -54.23 -32.31
CA THR A 3 -26.28 -54.95 -31.07
C THR A 3 -25.24 -54.23 -30.19
N ASN A 4 -25.32 -54.45 -28.86
CA ASN A 4 -24.30 -54.63 -27.80
C ASN A 4 -22.85 -54.06 -27.94
N TRP A 5 -22.32 -53.27 -26.99
CA TRP A 5 -21.75 -53.62 -25.64
C TRP A 5 -20.41 -54.40 -25.66
N PHE A 6 -19.29 -53.78 -25.21
CA PHE A 6 -18.62 -54.06 -23.91
C PHE A 6 -17.27 -53.31 -23.68
N SER A 7 -16.98 -53.05 -22.38
CA SER A 7 -15.68 -52.78 -21.73
C SER A 7 -14.93 -51.44 -21.92
N GLN A 8 -14.60 -50.84 -20.76
CA GLN A 8 -13.51 -49.88 -20.49
C GLN A 8 -12.32 -50.70 -19.91
N PRO A 9 -11.05 -50.20 -19.88
CA PRO A 9 -10.67 -49.23 -18.84
C PRO A 9 -9.58 -48.18 -19.18
N ALA A 10 -9.42 -47.26 -18.23
CA ALA A 10 -8.40 -46.23 -18.00
C ALA A 10 -7.09 -46.23 -18.83
N GLY A 11 -6.73 -45.03 -19.30
CA GLY A 11 -5.41 -44.71 -19.87
C GLY A 11 -5.04 -43.24 -19.64
N THR A 12 -4.53 -42.92 -18.45
CA THR A 12 -4.08 -41.57 -18.09
C THR A 12 -2.92 -41.12 -18.97
N ARG A 13 -3.09 -40.05 -19.75
CA ARG A 13 -1.97 -39.26 -20.29
C ARG A 13 -2.37 -37.80 -20.50
N SER A 14 -1.88 -36.95 -19.61
CA SER A 14 -1.83 -35.51 -19.82
C SER A 14 -1.01 -35.20 -21.06
N SER A 15 -1.52 -34.32 -21.92
CA SER A 15 -0.73 -33.61 -22.93
C SER A 15 -1.10 -32.14 -22.83
N THR A 16 -0.34 -31.40 -22.03
CA THR A 16 -0.44 -29.95 -21.90
C THR A 16 0.09 -29.27 -23.15
N ASP A 17 -0.81 -28.80 -24.00
CA ASP A 17 -0.57 -27.73 -24.97
C ASP A 17 -1.80 -26.82 -24.96
N ASP A 18 -1.91 -26.01 -23.91
CA ASP A 18 -2.94 -24.97 -23.82
C ASP A 18 -2.46 -23.74 -24.62
N PRO A 19 -3.25 -23.23 -25.59
CA PRO A 19 -2.81 -22.12 -26.43
C PRO A 19 -2.70 -20.84 -25.60
N ARG A 20 -1.52 -20.20 -25.66
CA ARG A 20 -1.24 -18.91 -25.03
C ARG A 20 -2.28 -17.86 -25.44
N GLY A 21 -3.08 -17.40 -24.48
CA GLY A 21 -3.90 -16.21 -24.64
C GLY A 21 -3.05 -14.95 -24.85
N PRO A 22 -3.59 -13.91 -25.52
CA PRO A 22 -2.82 -12.72 -25.90
C PRO A 22 -2.37 -11.85 -24.70
N ASP A 23 -3.05 -11.93 -23.56
CA ASP A 23 -2.92 -10.92 -22.50
C ASP A 23 -1.76 -11.17 -21.51
N ALA A 24 -1.01 -12.27 -21.66
CA ALA A 24 0.22 -12.51 -20.90
C ALA A 24 1.36 -11.51 -21.25
N GLU A 25 1.18 -10.69 -22.28
CA GLU A 25 2.07 -9.61 -22.69
C GLU A 25 1.85 -8.31 -21.91
N ASP A 26 0.65 -8.03 -21.39
CA ASP A 26 0.34 -6.76 -20.70
C ASP A 26 1.09 -6.61 -19.36
N ASP A 27 1.33 -7.71 -18.64
CA ASP A 27 2.17 -7.69 -17.42
C ASP A 27 3.68 -7.67 -17.70
N THR A 28 4.10 -7.71 -18.98
CA THR A 28 5.50 -7.93 -19.38
C THR A 28 6.14 -6.65 -19.92
N LEU A 29 7.13 -6.09 -19.21
CA LEU A 29 7.93 -5.01 -19.76
C LEU A 29 9.02 -5.58 -20.69
N VAL A 30 8.91 -5.29 -21.99
CA VAL A 30 10.03 -5.40 -22.92
C VAL A 30 10.85 -4.11 -22.81
N MET A 31 12.11 -4.24 -22.44
CA MET A 31 13.05 -3.13 -22.32
C MET A 31 14.01 -3.11 -23.50
N GLU A 32 14.42 -1.91 -23.91
CA GLU A 32 15.50 -1.75 -24.88
C GLU A 32 16.86 -2.14 -24.25
N PRO A 33 17.85 -2.61 -25.04
CA PRO A 33 19.10 -3.15 -24.49
C PRO A 33 19.91 -2.17 -23.64
N ASP A 34 19.89 -0.89 -23.99
CA ASP A 34 20.53 0.21 -23.25
C ASP A 34 19.88 0.42 -21.87
N GLN A 35 18.54 0.42 -21.82
CA GLN A 35 17.77 0.48 -20.58
C GLN A 35 18.07 -0.71 -19.67
N GLY A 36 18.22 -1.91 -20.26
CA GLY A 36 18.62 -3.14 -19.56
C GLY A 36 19.99 -3.02 -18.91
N ASN A 37 20.97 -2.40 -19.59
CA ASN A 37 22.30 -2.18 -19.06
C ASN A 37 22.30 -1.19 -17.88
N VAL A 38 21.58 -0.07 -17.98
CA VAL A 38 21.46 0.92 -16.89
C VAL A 38 20.84 0.27 -15.64
N LEU A 39 19.75 -0.49 -15.80
CA LEU A 39 19.10 -1.18 -14.68
C LEU A 39 20.02 -2.24 -14.05
N SER A 40 20.72 -3.02 -14.89
CA SER A 40 21.68 -4.03 -14.44
C SER A 40 22.85 -3.42 -13.66
N HIS A 41 23.36 -2.27 -14.10
CA HIS A 41 24.42 -1.55 -13.39
C HIS A 41 23.97 -1.10 -12.00
N ILE A 42 22.81 -0.43 -11.89
CA ILE A 42 22.23 -0.02 -10.60
C ILE A 42 22.06 -1.22 -9.67
N ILE A 43 21.48 -2.32 -10.19
CA ILE A 43 21.19 -3.51 -9.37
C ILE A 43 22.47 -4.23 -8.94
N SER A 44 23.54 -4.25 -9.76
CA SER A 44 24.82 -4.90 -9.43
C SER A 44 25.48 -4.36 -8.16
N GLN A 45 25.14 -3.14 -7.76
CA GLN A 45 25.62 -2.48 -6.53
C GLN A 45 24.80 -2.87 -5.28
N LEU A 46 23.67 -3.57 -5.45
CA LEU A 46 22.74 -3.92 -4.38
C LEU A 46 23.00 -5.34 -3.84
N ARG A 47 22.85 -5.49 -2.52
CA ARG A 47 22.83 -6.79 -1.84
C ARG A 47 21.39 -7.25 -1.62
N PRO A 48 21.05 -8.54 -1.77
CA PRO A 48 19.72 -9.04 -1.40
C PRO A 48 19.32 -8.61 0.01
N GLY A 49 18.08 -8.14 0.17
CA GLY A 49 17.56 -7.48 1.37
C GLY A 49 17.71 -5.95 1.38
N ALA A 50 18.46 -5.34 0.45
CA ALA A 50 18.68 -3.90 0.41
C ALA A 50 17.37 -3.10 0.30
N ASP A 51 17.36 -1.93 0.93
CA ASP A 51 16.27 -0.96 0.87
C ASP A 51 16.32 -0.17 -0.45
N LEU A 52 15.28 -0.31 -1.26
CA LEU A 52 15.17 0.38 -2.54
C LEU A 52 14.60 1.79 -2.42
N SER A 53 14.10 2.22 -1.25
CA SER A 53 13.53 3.57 -1.07
C SER A 53 14.55 4.71 -1.24
N ARG A 54 15.84 4.39 -1.17
CA ARG A 54 16.96 5.33 -1.36
C ARG A 54 17.69 5.15 -2.70
N VAL A 55 17.23 4.25 -3.55
CA VAL A 55 17.82 3.98 -4.86
C VAL A 55 17.06 4.77 -5.92
N VAL A 56 17.75 5.62 -6.66
CA VAL A 56 17.15 6.35 -7.78
C VAL A 56 16.95 5.37 -8.93
N LEU A 57 15.69 5.04 -9.21
CA LEU A 57 15.32 4.17 -10.32
C LEU A 57 15.15 4.98 -11.62
N PRO A 58 15.51 4.43 -12.80
CA PRO A 58 15.44 5.16 -14.08
C PRO A 58 14.02 5.59 -14.46
N THR A 59 13.90 6.70 -15.21
CA THR A 59 12.59 7.26 -15.59
C THR A 59 11.80 6.40 -16.56
N PHE A 60 12.44 5.48 -17.30
CA PHE A 60 11.75 4.57 -18.21
C PHE A 60 10.85 3.53 -17.51
N ILE A 61 11.07 3.24 -16.21
CA ILE A 61 10.15 2.38 -15.43
C ILE A 61 9.05 3.17 -14.69
N LEU A 62 8.92 4.48 -14.91
CA LEU A 62 7.89 5.27 -14.23
C LEU A 62 6.55 5.22 -14.99
N GLU A 63 5.44 5.20 -14.24
CA GLU A 63 4.16 5.66 -14.77
C GLU A 63 4.02 7.18 -14.54
N PRO A 64 3.29 7.93 -15.38
CA PRO A 64 3.18 9.37 -15.28
C PRO A 64 2.12 9.81 -14.24
N ARG A 65 2.13 9.18 -13.05
CA ARG A 65 1.22 9.46 -11.93
C ARG A 65 1.95 9.36 -10.58
N SER A 66 1.53 10.19 -9.64
CA SER A 66 1.92 10.09 -8.22
C SER A 66 1.29 8.87 -7.56
N MET A 67 1.91 8.33 -6.51
CA MET A 67 1.29 7.29 -5.68
C MET A 67 -0.04 7.78 -5.07
N LEU A 68 -0.16 9.07 -4.74
CA LEU A 68 -1.39 9.65 -4.20
C LEU A 68 -2.58 9.56 -5.17
N GLU A 69 -2.31 9.66 -6.48
CA GLU A 69 -3.28 9.39 -7.54
C GLU A 69 -3.45 7.89 -7.78
N ARG A 70 -2.37 7.09 -7.75
CA ARG A 70 -2.42 5.63 -7.98
C ARG A 70 -3.34 4.90 -6.99
N ILE A 71 -3.43 5.36 -5.73
CA ILE A 71 -4.34 4.81 -4.71
C ILE A 71 -5.80 4.80 -5.19
N THR A 72 -6.23 5.80 -5.98
CA THR A 72 -7.62 5.88 -6.48
C THR A 72 -8.02 4.73 -7.40
N ASN A 73 -7.06 3.96 -7.93
CA ASN A 73 -7.35 2.70 -8.63
C ASN A 73 -8.16 1.72 -7.77
N PHE A 74 -8.02 1.74 -6.43
CA PHE A 74 -8.80 0.87 -5.54
C PHE A 74 -10.29 1.26 -5.45
N MET A 75 -10.64 2.49 -5.84
CA MET A 75 -12.02 3.00 -5.87
C MET A 75 -12.60 3.01 -7.29
N CYS A 76 -11.95 2.34 -8.26
CA CYS A 76 -12.37 2.36 -9.67
C CYS A 76 -13.69 1.65 -9.97
N HIS A 77 -14.24 0.87 -9.03
CA HIS A 77 -15.51 0.16 -9.16
C HIS A 77 -16.55 0.61 -8.10
N PRO A 78 -16.97 1.89 -8.13
CA PRO A 78 -17.96 2.40 -7.18
C PRO A 78 -19.29 1.65 -7.29
N GLU A 79 -19.68 1.14 -8.47
CA GLU A 79 -20.91 0.38 -8.66
C GLU A 79 -20.98 -0.91 -7.81
N MET A 80 -19.83 -1.43 -7.37
CA MET A 80 -19.78 -2.58 -6.45
C MET A 80 -19.84 -2.17 -4.98
N LEU A 81 -19.52 -0.91 -4.67
CA LEU A 81 -19.45 -0.33 -3.34
C LEU A 81 -20.76 0.35 -2.91
N LEU A 82 -21.36 1.15 -3.80
CA LEU A 82 -22.45 2.09 -3.46
C LEU A 82 -23.75 1.46 -2.95
N GLN A 83 -23.97 0.16 -3.20
CA GLN A 83 -25.15 -0.60 -2.78
C GLN A 83 -24.98 -1.39 -1.47
N ILE A 84 -23.73 -1.66 -1.06
CA ILE A 84 -23.39 -2.40 0.17
C ILE A 84 -24.12 -1.87 1.43
N PRO A 85 -24.23 -0.54 1.65
CA PRO A 85 -24.96 0.04 2.79
C PRO A 85 -26.44 -0.35 2.87
N SER A 86 -27.07 -0.70 1.75
CA SER A 86 -28.49 -1.11 1.69
C SER A 86 -28.71 -2.62 1.79
N MET A 87 -27.65 -3.43 1.84
CA MET A 87 -27.77 -4.89 2.00
C MET A 87 -28.02 -5.24 3.46
N ASP A 88 -29.08 -5.98 3.78
CA ASP A 88 -29.42 -6.30 5.17
C ASP A 88 -28.74 -7.56 5.70
N ASP A 89 -28.59 -8.61 4.88
CA ASP A 89 -27.87 -9.81 5.30
C ASP A 89 -26.37 -9.49 5.53
N PRO A 90 -25.81 -9.79 6.71
CA PRO A 90 -24.42 -9.46 7.03
C PRO A 90 -23.40 -10.28 6.23
N VAL A 91 -23.74 -11.49 5.80
CA VAL A 91 -22.84 -12.35 5.02
C VAL A 91 -22.80 -11.88 3.57
N GLU A 92 -23.95 -11.61 2.94
CA GLU A 92 -24.01 -11.03 1.58
C GLU A 92 -23.34 -9.65 1.50
N ARG A 93 -23.53 -8.82 2.55
CA ARG A 93 -22.88 -7.51 2.68
C ARG A 93 -21.35 -7.65 2.77
N PHE A 94 -20.87 -8.58 3.59
CA PHE A 94 -19.44 -8.88 3.71
C PHE A 94 -18.84 -9.42 2.41
N VAL A 95 -19.51 -10.38 1.76
CA VAL A 95 -19.14 -10.90 0.44
C VAL A 95 -19.04 -9.77 -0.59
N SER A 96 -19.92 -8.78 -0.54
CA SER A 96 -19.89 -7.62 -1.43
C SER A 96 -18.73 -6.66 -1.14
N VAL A 97 -18.34 -6.47 0.12
CA VAL A 97 -17.09 -5.73 0.45
C VAL A 97 -15.86 -6.46 -0.08
N VAL A 98 -15.81 -7.79 0.03
CA VAL A 98 -14.71 -8.61 -0.55
C VAL A 98 -14.69 -8.48 -2.08
N LYS A 99 -15.86 -8.42 -2.74
CA LYS A 99 -15.97 -8.20 -4.19
C LYS A 99 -15.42 -6.85 -4.62
N PHE A 100 -15.84 -5.78 -3.93
CA PHE A 100 -15.30 -4.43 -4.16
C PHE A 100 -13.78 -4.40 -3.95
N TYR A 101 -13.29 -4.96 -2.84
CA TYR A 101 -11.86 -5.06 -2.55
C TYR A 101 -11.07 -5.77 -3.65
N LEU A 102 -11.55 -6.92 -4.15
CA LEU A 102 -10.84 -7.68 -5.18
C LEU A 102 -10.90 -7.00 -6.57
N SER A 103 -11.96 -6.23 -6.87
CA SER A 103 -12.11 -5.54 -8.15
C SER A 103 -11.03 -4.49 -8.42
N GLY A 104 -10.46 -3.85 -7.39
CA GLY A 104 -9.48 -2.77 -7.54
C GLY A 104 -8.10 -3.18 -8.09
N TRP A 105 -7.74 -4.46 -8.04
CA TRP A 105 -6.35 -4.92 -8.28
C TRP A 105 -5.96 -5.03 -9.76
N HIS A 106 -6.92 -5.26 -10.67
CA HIS A 106 -6.62 -5.43 -12.10
C HIS A 106 -6.13 -4.15 -12.79
N ILE A 107 -6.41 -2.95 -12.24
CA ILE A 107 -6.01 -1.67 -12.86
C ILE A 107 -4.51 -1.41 -12.69
N ARG A 108 -3.78 -1.66 -13.77
CA ARG A 108 -2.33 -1.44 -13.88
C ARG A 108 -1.94 -0.87 -15.24
N PRO A 109 -0.82 -0.13 -15.33
CA PRO A 109 -0.23 0.23 -16.62
C PRO A 109 0.38 -0.99 -17.30
N PRO A 110 0.54 -0.97 -18.64
CA PRO A 110 1.24 -2.02 -19.36
C PRO A 110 2.71 -2.13 -18.93
N GLY A 111 3.10 -3.34 -18.58
CA GLY A 111 4.41 -3.74 -18.09
C GLY A 111 4.68 -3.30 -16.64
N VAL A 112 5.87 -3.64 -16.17
CA VAL A 112 6.37 -3.22 -14.85
C VAL A 112 6.65 -1.71 -14.85
N LYS A 113 5.69 -0.92 -14.37
CA LYS A 113 5.87 0.51 -14.07
C LYS A 113 5.64 0.80 -12.58
N LYS A 114 6.35 1.80 -12.07
CA LYS A 114 6.25 2.29 -10.69
C LYS A 114 5.71 3.74 -10.69
N PRO A 115 4.78 4.11 -9.80
CA PRO A 115 4.37 5.50 -9.62
C PRO A 115 5.52 6.38 -9.12
N LEU A 116 5.41 7.67 -9.42
CA LEU A 116 6.24 8.72 -8.85
C LEU A 116 6.13 8.66 -7.32
N ASN A 117 7.28 8.72 -6.64
CA ASN A 117 7.33 8.71 -5.19
C ASN A 117 6.93 10.11 -4.70
N PRO A 118 5.84 10.27 -3.92
CA PRO A 118 5.38 11.62 -3.60
C PRO A 118 6.38 12.35 -2.70
N ILE A 119 6.49 13.66 -2.89
CA ILE A 119 7.28 14.51 -2.00
C ILE A 119 6.55 14.73 -0.67
N LEU A 120 7.26 15.14 0.38
CA LEU A 120 6.64 15.36 1.69
C LEU A 120 5.63 16.52 1.62
N GLY A 121 4.39 16.29 2.09
CA GLY A 121 3.30 17.25 1.98
C GLY A 121 2.77 17.47 0.56
N GLU A 122 3.07 16.57 -0.38
CA GLU A 122 2.32 16.46 -1.65
C GLU A 122 0.87 16.07 -1.36
N ILE A 123 -0.07 16.64 -2.12
CA ILE A 123 -1.51 16.43 -1.97
C ILE A 123 -2.11 15.91 -3.27
N PHE A 124 -3.14 15.07 -3.21
CA PHE A 124 -4.02 14.80 -4.35
C PHE A 124 -5.47 14.77 -3.89
N THR A 125 -6.35 15.43 -4.67
CA THR A 125 -7.79 15.44 -4.44
C THR A 125 -8.55 15.18 -5.73
N CYS A 126 -9.65 14.45 -5.64
CA CYS A 126 -10.51 14.13 -6.77
C CYS A 126 -11.92 13.80 -6.29
N TYR A 127 -12.84 13.60 -7.24
CA TYR A 127 -14.23 13.23 -6.96
C TYR A 127 -14.79 12.32 -8.06
N TRP A 128 -15.90 11.65 -7.77
CA TRP A 128 -16.67 10.88 -8.75
C TRP A 128 -18.10 11.41 -8.79
N ASP A 129 -18.62 11.62 -9.98
CA ASP A 129 -20.05 11.87 -10.22
C ASP A 129 -20.70 10.55 -10.66
N PHE A 130 -21.77 10.15 -9.97
CA PHE A 130 -22.47 8.89 -10.20
C PHE A 130 -23.74 9.10 -11.05
N GLU A 131 -24.25 8.01 -11.63
CA GLU A 131 -25.42 8.04 -12.53
C GLU A 131 -26.72 8.51 -11.84
N ASP A 132 -26.81 8.36 -10.53
CA ASP A 132 -27.92 8.85 -9.70
C ASP A 132 -27.77 10.33 -9.28
N GLY A 133 -26.74 11.02 -9.77
CA GLY A 133 -26.45 12.43 -9.50
C GLY A 133 -25.75 12.70 -8.17
N LYS A 134 -25.40 11.65 -7.40
CA LYS A 134 -24.64 11.76 -6.15
C LYS A 134 -23.14 11.80 -6.42
N ARG A 135 -22.36 12.12 -5.37
CA ARG A 135 -20.92 12.33 -5.47
C ARG A 135 -20.13 11.65 -4.36
N ALA A 136 -18.96 11.13 -4.71
CA ALA A 136 -17.92 10.79 -3.75
C ALA A 136 -16.72 11.73 -3.86
N TYR A 137 -16.01 11.90 -2.75
CA TYR A 137 -14.89 12.83 -2.58
C TYR A 137 -13.67 12.06 -2.09
N TYR A 138 -12.47 12.45 -2.55
CA TYR A 138 -11.20 11.88 -2.11
C TYR A 138 -10.17 12.96 -1.82
N ILE A 139 -9.43 12.76 -0.72
CA ILE A 139 -8.33 13.61 -0.26
C ILE A 139 -7.18 12.71 0.16
N SER A 140 -5.95 13.04 -0.23
CA SER A 140 -4.76 12.34 0.21
C SER A 140 -3.56 13.26 0.37
N GLU A 141 -2.64 12.88 1.24
CA GLU A 141 -1.40 13.60 1.52
C GLU A 141 -0.24 12.63 1.79
N GLN A 142 0.96 12.99 1.34
CA GLN A 142 2.19 12.30 1.72
C GLN A 142 2.62 12.69 3.14
N THR A 143 2.17 11.92 4.13
CA THR A 143 2.40 12.18 5.56
C THR A 143 3.81 11.85 6.03
N SER A 144 4.55 11.00 5.30
CA SER A 144 5.99 10.78 5.52
C SER A 144 6.75 10.43 4.25
N HIS A 145 8.04 10.74 4.18
CA HIS A 145 8.89 10.43 3.01
C HIS A 145 10.00 9.40 3.33
N HIS A 146 10.47 9.34 4.58
CA HIS A 146 11.48 8.38 5.04
C HIS A 146 11.10 7.80 6.41
N PRO A 147 10.45 6.62 6.47
CA PRO A 147 9.95 5.82 5.34
C PRO A 147 8.78 6.51 4.61
N PRO A 148 8.51 6.17 3.33
CA PRO A 148 7.39 6.75 2.60
C PRO A 148 6.06 6.25 3.17
N LYS A 149 5.15 7.18 3.50
CA LYS A 149 3.77 6.91 3.93
C LYS A 149 2.82 7.93 3.32
N SER A 150 1.69 7.44 2.80
CA SER A 150 0.63 8.25 2.21
C SER A 150 -0.68 8.00 2.98
N SER A 151 -1.32 9.05 3.49
CA SER A 151 -2.64 8.92 4.13
C SER A 151 -3.72 9.40 3.16
N TYR A 152 -4.87 8.74 3.18
CA TYR A 152 -5.99 9.04 2.29
C TYR A 152 -7.34 8.89 2.99
N PHE A 153 -8.31 9.63 2.48
CA PHE A 153 -9.69 9.71 2.91
C PHE A 153 -10.58 9.69 1.67
N TYR A 154 -11.63 8.87 1.71
CA TYR A 154 -12.69 8.82 0.71
C TYR A 154 -14.04 8.81 1.42
N MET A 155 -15.04 9.53 0.89
CA MET A 155 -16.39 9.49 1.43
C MET A 155 -17.44 9.72 0.35
N ALA A 156 -18.52 8.95 0.41
CA ALA A 156 -19.73 9.10 -0.40
C ALA A 156 -20.92 9.34 0.55
N PRO A 157 -21.19 10.60 0.95
CA PRO A 157 -22.18 10.95 1.97
C PRO A 157 -23.57 10.35 1.73
N ASP A 158 -24.08 10.50 0.51
CA ASP A 158 -25.40 10.03 0.08
C ASP A 158 -25.55 8.49 0.00
N HIS A 159 -24.47 7.76 0.29
CA HIS A 159 -24.43 6.31 0.41
C HIS A 159 -23.85 5.87 1.76
N HIS A 160 -23.68 6.76 2.74
CA HIS A 160 -23.19 6.40 4.08
C HIS A 160 -21.84 5.66 4.10
N ILE A 161 -20.99 5.84 3.09
CA ILE A 161 -19.68 5.18 2.99
C ILE A 161 -18.58 6.16 3.34
N ARG A 162 -17.68 5.75 4.24
CA ARG A 162 -16.41 6.41 4.53
C ARG A 162 -15.28 5.39 4.45
N ILE A 163 -14.12 5.81 3.93
CA ILE A 163 -12.90 5.01 3.91
C ILE A 163 -11.74 5.90 4.35
N ASP A 164 -11.05 5.52 5.42
CA ASP A 164 -9.79 6.12 5.85
C ASP A 164 -8.68 5.08 5.67
N GLY A 165 -7.52 5.50 5.20
CA GLY A 165 -6.45 4.56 4.90
C GLY A 165 -5.06 5.15 4.88
N THR A 166 -4.08 4.26 4.99
CA THR A 166 -2.66 4.59 4.96
C THR A 166 -1.91 3.57 4.10
N LEU A 167 -1.08 4.06 3.19
CA LEU A 167 -0.23 3.25 2.32
C LEU A 167 1.21 3.34 2.83
N LYS A 168 1.79 2.20 3.21
CA LYS A 168 3.17 2.12 3.76
C LYS A 168 4.04 1.18 2.90
N PRO A 169 4.46 1.59 1.69
CA PRO A 169 5.24 0.74 0.79
C PRO A 169 6.72 0.64 1.24
N ARG A 170 7.16 -0.54 1.65
CA ARG A 170 8.57 -0.82 1.99
C ARG A 170 9.27 -1.57 0.86
N SER A 171 10.06 -0.85 0.08
CA SER A 171 10.68 -1.38 -1.14
C SER A 171 11.95 -2.18 -0.83
N ARG A 172 12.03 -3.44 -1.32
CA ARG A 172 13.12 -4.38 -1.06
C ARG A 172 13.69 -4.99 -2.35
N PHE A 173 15.01 -5.07 -2.43
CA PHE A 173 15.70 -5.84 -3.46
C PHE A 173 15.87 -7.30 -3.01
N LEU A 174 15.51 -8.26 -3.88
CA LEU A 174 15.45 -9.70 -3.57
C LEU A 174 16.26 -10.55 -4.58
N GLY A 175 17.29 -9.99 -5.21
CA GLY A 175 18.05 -10.67 -6.27
C GLY A 175 17.38 -10.49 -7.64
N ASN A 176 16.94 -11.56 -8.32
CA ASN A 176 16.19 -11.41 -9.59
C ASN A 176 14.72 -10.97 -9.38
N SER A 177 14.45 -10.22 -8.31
CA SER A 177 13.15 -9.61 -8.03
C SER A 177 13.32 -8.35 -7.19
N ALA A 178 12.43 -7.39 -7.34
CA ALA A 178 12.18 -6.34 -6.37
C ALA A 178 10.76 -6.49 -5.82
N ALA A 179 10.54 -6.13 -4.58
CA ALA A 179 9.24 -6.13 -3.93
C ALA A 179 8.90 -4.76 -3.36
N SER A 180 7.62 -4.40 -3.38
CA SER A 180 7.04 -3.41 -2.48
C SER A 180 6.21 -4.18 -1.45
N LEU A 181 6.72 -4.25 -0.22
CA LEU A 181 5.99 -4.85 0.90
C LEU A 181 4.96 -3.82 1.38
N MET A 182 3.68 -4.19 1.37
CA MET A 182 2.57 -3.27 1.57
C MET A 182 2.08 -3.32 3.02
N GLU A 183 2.71 -2.53 3.88
CA GLU A 183 2.43 -2.48 5.34
C GLU A 183 1.31 -1.47 5.66
N GLY A 184 0.44 -1.22 4.70
CA GLY A 184 -0.70 -0.31 4.82
C GLY A 184 -1.95 -0.99 5.36
N ILE A 185 -2.93 -0.16 5.71
CA ILE A 185 -4.23 -0.61 6.21
C ILE A 185 -5.29 0.40 5.77
N ALA A 186 -6.52 -0.05 5.59
CA ALA A 186 -7.69 0.78 5.35
C ALA A 186 -8.86 0.32 6.22
N PHE A 187 -9.68 1.28 6.62
CA PHE A 187 -10.94 1.07 7.33
C PHE A 187 -12.06 1.58 6.44
N LEU A 188 -12.95 0.69 5.99
CA LEU A 188 -14.19 1.04 5.30
C LEU A 188 -15.32 0.97 6.33
N SER A 189 -15.98 2.10 6.56
CA SER A 189 -17.13 2.24 7.46
C SER A 189 -18.43 2.38 6.69
N LEU A 190 -19.43 1.58 7.08
CA LEU A 190 -20.83 1.79 6.69
C LEU A 190 -21.54 2.55 7.82
N LEU A 191 -21.67 3.87 7.66
CA LEU A 191 -22.07 4.82 8.71
C LEU A 191 -23.56 4.72 9.09
N ASN A 192 -24.37 3.98 8.34
CA ASN A 192 -25.78 3.70 8.64
C ASN A 192 -25.99 2.35 9.36
N ARG A 193 -24.92 1.63 9.72
CA ARG A 193 -24.94 0.30 10.35
C ARG A 193 -23.91 0.23 11.49
N GLY A 194 -23.79 -0.92 12.13
CA GLY A 194 -22.84 -1.18 13.22
C GLY A 194 -23.41 -0.91 14.62
N LYS A 195 -22.74 -1.46 15.64
CA LYS A 195 -23.10 -1.29 17.06
C LYS A 195 -22.71 0.09 17.58
N ASP A 196 -21.63 0.67 17.06
CA ASP A 196 -21.18 2.02 17.39
C ASP A 196 -21.56 2.99 16.26
N ALA A 197 -22.60 3.80 16.50
CA ALA A 197 -23.09 4.78 15.55
C ALA A 197 -22.09 5.91 15.23
N ALA A 198 -21.01 6.08 16.01
CA ALA A 198 -19.95 7.03 15.69
C ALA A 198 -18.93 6.49 14.67
N LYS A 199 -18.72 5.16 14.63
CA LYS A 199 -17.75 4.48 13.75
C LYS A 199 -18.37 3.78 12.54
N GLY A 200 -19.64 3.38 12.65
CA GLY A 200 -20.32 2.56 11.66
C GLY A 200 -19.94 1.07 11.75
N GLU A 201 -20.46 0.26 10.83
CA GLU A 201 -19.99 -1.12 10.66
C GLU A 201 -18.64 -1.09 9.93
N GLN A 202 -17.55 -1.49 10.61
CA GLN A 202 -16.19 -1.33 10.11
C GLN A 202 -15.61 -2.61 9.49
N TYR A 203 -14.96 -2.43 8.35
CA TYR A 203 -14.23 -3.44 7.60
C TYR A 203 -12.77 -3.02 7.51
N ILE A 204 -11.87 -3.88 7.97
CA ILE A 204 -10.42 -3.68 7.99
C ILE A 204 -9.83 -4.38 6.77
N LEU A 205 -9.09 -3.66 5.93
CA LEU A 205 -8.53 -4.17 4.68
C LEU A 205 -7.01 -3.96 4.63
N THR A 206 -6.28 -5.01 4.32
CA THR A 206 -4.83 -4.96 4.02
C THR A 206 -4.56 -5.06 2.52
N GLN A 207 -3.31 -4.94 2.08
CA GLN A 207 -2.94 -5.03 0.67
C GLN A 207 -1.96 -6.20 0.44
N PRO A 208 -2.08 -6.96 -0.67
CA PRO A 208 -1.04 -7.90 -1.08
C PRO A 208 0.26 -7.16 -1.42
N ASN A 209 1.37 -7.88 -1.33
CA ASN A 209 2.68 -7.36 -1.73
C ASN A 209 2.78 -7.30 -3.26
N MET A 210 3.54 -6.33 -3.77
CA MET A 210 3.78 -6.16 -5.21
C MET A 210 5.19 -6.63 -5.57
N TYR A 211 5.32 -7.45 -6.60
CA TYR A 211 6.60 -7.99 -7.06
C TYR A 211 6.90 -7.60 -8.51
N ALA A 212 8.11 -7.10 -8.74
CA ALA A 212 8.73 -7.02 -10.05
C ALA A 212 9.70 -8.20 -10.19
N ARG A 213 9.33 -9.20 -10.99
CA ARG A 213 10.17 -10.37 -11.32
C ARG A 213 11.06 -10.09 -12.51
N GLY A 214 12.20 -10.78 -12.62
CA GLY A 214 13.02 -10.76 -13.84
C GLY A 214 13.79 -9.46 -14.07
N ILE A 215 14.08 -8.71 -13.00
CA ILE A 215 14.74 -7.38 -13.08
C ILE A 215 16.23 -7.43 -13.44
N LEU A 216 16.85 -8.61 -13.42
CA LEU A 216 18.22 -8.87 -13.86
C LEU A 216 18.27 -9.86 -15.03
N PHE A 217 17.47 -10.92 -14.96
CA PHE A 217 17.51 -12.02 -15.91
C PHE A 217 16.09 -12.46 -16.30
N GLY A 218 15.82 -12.52 -17.61
CA GLY A 218 14.52 -12.84 -18.18
C GLY A 218 13.74 -11.61 -18.62
N LYS A 219 12.42 -11.76 -18.82
CA LYS A 219 11.53 -10.62 -19.07
C LYS A 219 11.00 -10.08 -17.74
N MET A 220 10.95 -8.76 -17.59
CA MET A 220 10.38 -8.13 -16.40
C MET A 220 8.86 -8.36 -16.33
N LYS A 221 8.37 -8.86 -15.19
CA LYS A 221 6.94 -9.13 -14.97
C LYS A 221 6.43 -8.57 -13.64
N TYR A 222 5.20 -8.07 -13.67
CA TYR A 222 4.46 -7.69 -12.46
C TYR A 222 3.73 -8.91 -11.89
N GLU A 223 3.74 -9.06 -10.57
CA GLU A 223 2.91 -10.02 -9.82
C GLU A 223 2.39 -9.36 -8.54
N LEU A 224 1.16 -9.70 -8.14
CA LEU A 224 0.73 -9.58 -6.74
C LEU A 224 1.08 -10.87 -6.00
N GLY A 225 1.38 -10.75 -4.71
CA GLY A 225 1.85 -11.86 -3.90
C GLY A 225 1.46 -11.78 -2.43
N ASP A 226 1.53 -12.95 -1.79
CA ASP A 226 1.31 -13.18 -0.36
C ASP A 226 -0.14 -12.95 0.09
N HIS A 227 -0.36 -13.05 1.41
CA HIS A 227 -1.68 -12.92 2.01
C HIS A 227 -2.11 -11.45 2.14
N SER A 228 -3.39 -11.21 1.88
CA SER A 228 -4.12 -10.05 2.39
C SER A 228 -5.46 -10.50 2.97
N PHE A 229 -6.13 -9.60 3.68
CA PHE A 229 -7.44 -9.89 4.27
C PHE A 229 -8.41 -8.71 4.17
N VAL A 230 -9.70 -9.07 4.22
CA VAL A 230 -10.80 -8.20 4.62
C VAL A 230 -11.38 -8.78 5.90
N ARG A 231 -11.58 -7.98 6.95
CA ARG A 231 -12.05 -8.47 8.26
C ARG A 231 -13.09 -7.52 8.84
N CYS A 232 -14.22 -8.05 9.31
CA CYS A 232 -15.23 -7.32 10.04
C CYS A 232 -15.43 -7.98 11.41
N PRO A 233 -14.75 -7.50 12.47
CA PRO A 233 -14.84 -8.10 13.80
C PRO A 233 -16.26 -8.09 14.37
N GLU A 234 -17.08 -7.10 14.01
CA GLU A 234 -18.46 -7.01 14.49
C GLU A 234 -19.34 -8.19 14.03
N LEU A 235 -19.11 -8.65 12.79
CA LEU A 235 -19.85 -9.72 12.13
C LEU A 235 -19.24 -11.11 12.35
N ASP A 236 -18.09 -11.20 13.04
CA ASP A 236 -17.27 -12.42 13.14
C ASP A 236 -16.87 -12.99 11.77
N LEU A 237 -16.56 -12.12 10.79
CA LEU A 237 -16.24 -12.53 9.41
C LEU A 237 -14.85 -12.06 8.97
N VAL A 238 -14.12 -12.97 8.32
CA VAL A 238 -12.83 -12.69 7.69
C VAL A 238 -12.72 -13.39 6.33
N ALA A 239 -12.23 -12.63 5.34
CA ALA A 239 -11.75 -13.15 4.07
C ALA A 239 -10.22 -13.20 4.12
N ASP A 240 -9.65 -14.38 4.00
CA ASP A 240 -8.20 -14.61 3.89
C ASP A 240 -7.89 -14.93 2.42
N VAL A 241 -7.05 -14.12 1.77
CA VAL A 241 -6.77 -14.21 0.33
C VAL A 241 -5.28 -14.30 0.08
N ASP A 242 -4.84 -15.45 -0.41
CA ASP A 242 -3.49 -15.71 -0.93
C ASP A 242 -3.42 -15.30 -2.41
N PHE A 243 -2.66 -14.23 -2.69
CA PHE A 243 -2.27 -13.85 -4.04
C PHE A 243 -1.06 -14.70 -4.46
N LYS A 244 -1.28 -15.61 -5.40
CA LYS A 244 -0.32 -16.67 -5.71
C LYS A 244 0.73 -16.16 -6.69
N THR A 245 1.95 -16.01 -6.19
CA THR A 245 3.14 -15.80 -7.03
C THR A 245 3.50 -17.09 -7.77
N LYS A 246 4.05 -16.99 -8.99
CA LYS A 246 4.36 -18.20 -9.76
C LYS A 246 5.59 -18.93 -9.21
N GLY A 247 5.40 -20.18 -8.81
CA GLY A 247 6.46 -21.07 -8.36
C GLY A 247 7.41 -21.51 -9.48
N TRP A 248 8.66 -21.85 -9.10
CA TRP A 248 9.71 -22.30 -10.03
C TRP A 248 9.37 -23.59 -10.78
N VAL A 249 8.60 -24.49 -10.15
CA VAL A 249 8.27 -25.83 -10.68
C VAL A 249 6.96 -25.83 -11.49
N GLY A 250 6.20 -24.73 -11.48
CA GLY A 250 4.90 -24.61 -12.12
C GLY A 250 4.00 -23.60 -11.42
N GLY A 251 2.86 -23.30 -12.04
CA GLY A 251 1.85 -22.38 -11.52
C GLY A 251 1.31 -21.40 -12.56
N THR A 252 0.10 -20.94 -12.33
CA THR A 252 -0.58 -19.91 -13.14
C THR A 252 -0.23 -18.54 -12.58
N TYR A 253 0.07 -17.57 -13.45
CA TYR A 253 0.23 -16.18 -13.03
C TYR A 253 -1.10 -15.60 -12.53
N ASN A 254 -1.02 -14.59 -11.67
CA ASN A 254 -2.15 -13.78 -11.22
C ASN A 254 -3.28 -14.56 -10.52
N ALA A 255 -3.03 -15.80 -10.10
CA ALA A 255 -4.04 -16.62 -9.45
C ALA A 255 -4.29 -16.17 -8.00
N ILE A 256 -5.54 -16.32 -7.54
CA ILE A 256 -5.89 -16.19 -6.13
C ILE A 256 -6.38 -17.53 -5.56
N GLY A 257 -6.21 -17.71 -4.26
CA GLY A 257 -6.98 -18.68 -3.49
C GLY A 257 -7.36 -18.04 -2.16
N GLY A 258 -8.57 -18.28 -1.67
CA GLY A 258 -8.97 -17.71 -0.40
C GLY A 258 -10.24 -18.33 0.15
N VAL A 259 -10.59 -17.92 1.35
CA VAL A 259 -11.83 -18.33 2.01
C VAL A 259 -12.47 -17.16 2.74
N ILE A 260 -13.80 -17.08 2.68
CA ILE A 260 -14.61 -16.29 3.60
C ILE A 260 -15.07 -17.25 4.69
N LYS A 261 -14.70 -16.95 5.94
CA LYS A 261 -14.94 -17.81 7.10
C LYS A 261 -15.41 -17.01 8.31
N ARG A 262 -16.05 -17.70 9.25
CA ARG A 262 -16.20 -17.18 10.60
C ARG A 262 -14.86 -17.18 11.31
N GLU A 263 -14.52 -16.07 11.95
CA GLU A 263 -13.20 -15.95 12.59
C GLU A 263 -13.13 -16.77 13.88
N SER A 264 -14.18 -16.72 14.71
CA SER A 264 -14.23 -17.40 16.00
C SER A 264 -14.29 -18.94 15.92
N THR A 265 -14.95 -19.48 14.90
CA THR A 265 -15.15 -20.94 14.75
C THR A 265 -14.28 -21.57 13.66
N GLY A 266 -13.75 -20.77 12.73
CA GLY A 266 -13.08 -21.27 11.52
C GLY A 266 -14.02 -21.88 10.47
N GLU A 267 -15.35 -21.77 10.64
CA GLU A 267 -16.36 -22.25 9.69
C GLU A 267 -16.19 -21.54 8.33
N VAL A 268 -15.81 -22.28 7.29
CA VAL A 268 -15.69 -21.73 5.92
C VAL A 268 -17.06 -21.66 5.27
N LEU A 269 -17.47 -20.44 4.91
CA LEU A 269 -18.74 -20.17 4.23
C LEU A 269 -18.57 -20.18 2.70
N PHE A 270 -17.47 -19.59 2.21
CA PHE A 270 -17.18 -19.54 0.78
C PHE A 270 -15.70 -19.79 0.46
N GLU A 271 -15.45 -20.41 -0.69
CA GLU A 271 -14.13 -20.49 -1.33
C GLU A 271 -13.99 -19.43 -2.44
N LEU A 272 -12.84 -18.76 -2.50
CA LEU A 272 -12.46 -17.79 -3.52
C LEU A 272 -11.39 -18.37 -4.44
N SER A 273 -11.53 -18.19 -5.75
CA SER A 273 -10.64 -18.77 -6.77
C SER A 273 -10.62 -17.94 -8.05
N GLY A 274 -9.72 -18.27 -8.97
CA GLY A 274 -9.60 -17.62 -10.28
C GLY A 274 -8.37 -16.71 -10.36
N LEU A 275 -8.42 -15.71 -11.23
CA LEU A 275 -7.29 -14.83 -11.55
C LEU A 275 -7.67 -13.36 -11.27
N TRP A 276 -6.90 -12.63 -10.47
CA TRP A 276 -7.22 -11.24 -10.12
C TRP A 276 -7.18 -10.28 -11.32
N SER A 277 -6.47 -10.66 -12.39
CA SER A 277 -6.39 -9.92 -13.64
C SER A 277 -7.43 -10.32 -14.70
N GLU A 278 -8.21 -11.38 -14.46
CA GLU A 278 -9.18 -11.93 -15.42
C GLU A 278 -10.50 -12.29 -14.72
N GLU A 279 -10.82 -13.58 -14.60
CA GLU A 279 -12.07 -14.06 -14.00
C GLU A 279 -11.83 -14.64 -12.60
N MET A 280 -12.52 -14.07 -11.62
CA MET A 280 -12.58 -14.55 -10.24
C MET A 280 -13.94 -15.19 -9.97
N TYR A 281 -13.95 -16.23 -9.14
CA TYR A 281 -15.10 -17.07 -8.86
C TYR A 281 -15.25 -17.32 -7.36
N ILE A 282 -16.49 -17.30 -6.89
CA ILE A 282 -16.87 -17.64 -5.52
C ILE A 282 -17.65 -18.96 -5.53
N LYS A 283 -17.47 -19.77 -4.50
CA LYS A 283 -18.22 -21.01 -4.29
C LYS A 283 -18.78 -21.04 -2.87
N ASP A 284 -20.09 -21.19 -2.76
CA ASP A 284 -20.79 -21.44 -1.51
C ASP A 284 -20.52 -22.87 -1.04
N MET A 285 -20.05 -23.03 0.20
CA MET A 285 -19.68 -24.32 0.78
C MET A 285 -20.86 -25.10 1.37
N THR A 286 -22.00 -24.44 1.59
CA THR A 286 -23.26 -25.06 2.01
C THR A 286 -23.99 -25.68 0.83
N THR A 287 -24.11 -24.95 -0.29
CA THR A 287 -24.84 -25.43 -1.48
C THR A 287 -23.94 -26.10 -2.52
N GLY A 288 -22.63 -25.85 -2.48
CA GLY A 288 -21.67 -26.25 -3.51
C GLY A 288 -21.76 -25.44 -4.81
N HIS A 289 -22.65 -24.44 -4.89
CA HIS A 289 -22.82 -23.59 -6.06
C HIS A 289 -21.58 -22.71 -6.29
N ARG A 290 -21.05 -22.70 -7.51
CA ARG A 290 -19.91 -21.87 -7.93
C ARG A 290 -20.34 -20.92 -9.04
N GLU A 291 -20.06 -19.64 -8.85
CA GLU A 291 -20.45 -18.57 -9.78
C GLU A 291 -19.32 -17.58 -10.06
N MET A 292 -19.54 -16.75 -11.09
CA MET A 292 -18.64 -15.66 -11.46
C MET A 292 -18.71 -14.55 -10.42
N PHE A 293 -17.60 -14.30 -9.72
CA PHE A 293 -17.51 -13.27 -8.71
C PHE A 293 -17.18 -11.91 -9.31
N PHE A 294 -16.16 -11.84 -10.17
CA PHE A 294 -15.74 -10.62 -10.86
C PHE A 294 -15.06 -10.98 -12.19
N ASN A 295 -15.20 -10.12 -13.20
CA ASN A 295 -14.60 -10.32 -14.52
C ASN A 295 -13.90 -9.04 -14.98
N ALA A 296 -12.58 -8.99 -14.77
CA ALA A 296 -11.69 -7.89 -15.11
C ALA A 296 -11.59 -7.62 -16.62
N LEU A 297 -11.91 -8.61 -17.46
CA LEU A 297 -11.86 -8.50 -18.92
C LEU A 297 -13.09 -7.78 -19.49
N ARG A 298 -14.15 -7.60 -18.68
CA ARG A 298 -15.43 -7.00 -19.07
C ARG A 298 -15.85 -5.83 -18.20
N SER A 299 -15.20 -5.65 -17.05
CA SER A 299 -15.39 -4.50 -16.18
C SER A 299 -14.98 -3.20 -16.90
N LYS A 300 -15.64 -2.09 -16.53
CA LYS A 300 -15.26 -0.75 -16.99
C LYS A 300 -14.98 0.09 -15.76
N PRO A 301 -13.72 0.48 -15.49
CA PRO A 301 -13.41 1.32 -14.35
C PRO A 301 -14.03 2.71 -14.52
N SER A 302 -14.53 3.26 -13.43
CA SER A 302 -14.98 4.65 -13.30
C SER A 302 -13.79 5.52 -12.87
N PRO A 303 -13.15 6.27 -13.79
CA PRO A 303 -12.02 7.11 -13.43
C PRO A 303 -12.46 8.31 -12.58
N PRO A 304 -11.63 8.77 -11.62
CA PRO A 304 -11.90 10.01 -10.90
C PRO A 304 -11.88 11.24 -11.81
N THR A 305 -12.66 12.24 -11.45
CA THR A 305 -12.57 13.60 -12.00
C THR A 305 -11.69 14.48 -11.10
N VAL A 306 -10.84 15.29 -11.71
CA VAL A 306 -9.86 16.17 -11.04
C VAL A 306 -10.05 17.61 -11.53
N ARG A 307 -9.67 18.60 -10.71
CA ARG A 307 -9.66 20.01 -11.16
C ARG A 307 -8.64 20.25 -12.27
N PRO A 308 -8.87 21.22 -13.17
CA PRO A 308 -7.87 21.70 -14.12
C PRO A 308 -6.55 22.06 -13.43
N ILE A 309 -5.41 21.84 -14.10
CA ILE A 309 -4.06 22.09 -13.54
C ILE A 309 -3.89 23.57 -13.12
N GLU A 310 -4.59 24.48 -13.80
CA GLU A 310 -4.61 25.92 -13.53
C GLU A 310 -5.30 26.26 -12.20
N GLU A 311 -6.22 25.41 -11.73
CA GLU A 311 -6.95 25.51 -10.45
C GLU A 311 -6.30 24.73 -9.29
N GLN A 312 -5.16 24.07 -9.54
CA GLN A 312 -4.41 23.31 -8.55
C GLN A 312 -3.31 24.15 -7.89
N GLU A 313 -3.04 23.95 -6.59
CA GLU A 313 -1.89 24.52 -5.88
C GLU A 313 -0.56 23.84 -6.30
N GLU A 314 0.58 24.47 -6.03
CA GLU A 314 1.90 24.01 -6.53
C GLU A 314 2.30 22.59 -6.08
N ARG A 315 1.85 22.15 -4.90
CA ARG A 315 2.11 20.80 -4.35
C ARG A 315 1.01 19.77 -4.62
N GLU A 316 0.02 20.10 -5.44
CA GLU A 316 -0.94 19.10 -5.89
C GLU A 316 -0.31 18.22 -6.98
N SER A 317 -0.49 16.91 -6.85
CA SER A 317 0.28 15.88 -7.55
C SER A 317 0.37 16.11 -9.07
N GLN A 318 -0.75 16.44 -9.72
CA GLN A 318 -0.76 16.61 -11.18
C GLN A 318 -0.05 17.90 -11.60
N ARG A 319 -0.25 19.02 -10.90
CA ARG A 319 0.48 20.27 -11.18
C ARG A 319 1.97 20.17 -10.84
N LEU A 320 2.32 19.54 -9.72
CA LEU A 320 3.69 19.34 -9.26
C LEU A 320 4.49 18.52 -10.27
N TRP A 321 3.94 17.38 -10.69
CA TRP A 321 4.63 16.42 -11.56
C TRP A 321 4.35 16.61 -13.06
N ASP A 322 3.55 17.61 -13.46
CA ASP A 322 3.06 17.84 -14.84
C ASP A 322 4.15 17.67 -15.91
N LYS A 323 5.27 18.38 -15.77
CA LYS A 323 6.37 18.34 -16.74
C LYS A 323 7.04 16.97 -16.82
N THR A 324 7.32 16.36 -15.68
CA THR A 324 7.87 14.99 -15.58
C THR A 324 6.92 13.97 -16.19
N ALA A 325 5.62 14.10 -15.90
CA ALA A 325 4.58 13.23 -16.41
C ALA A 325 4.41 13.34 -17.94
N ARG A 326 4.51 14.56 -18.51
CA ARG A 326 4.56 14.77 -19.97
C ARG A 326 5.81 14.14 -20.58
N ALA A 327 7.00 14.44 -20.05
CA ALA A 327 8.25 13.88 -20.56
C ALA A 327 8.29 12.33 -20.51
N VAL A 328 7.72 11.71 -19.47
CA VAL A 328 7.53 10.25 -19.38
C VAL A 328 6.57 9.73 -20.47
N LYS A 329 5.44 10.40 -20.72
CA LYS A 329 4.49 10.04 -21.79
C LYS A 329 5.12 10.16 -23.18
N ASP A 330 5.89 11.23 -23.41
CA ASP A 330 6.60 11.52 -24.66
C ASP A 330 7.88 10.67 -24.84
N ARG A 331 8.20 9.79 -23.87
CA ARG A 331 9.41 8.94 -23.81
C ARG A 331 10.73 9.74 -23.83
N ASN A 332 10.69 11.03 -23.49
CA ASN A 332 11.88 11.86 -23.32
C ASN A 332 12.48 11.63 -21.93
N HIS A 333 13.26 10.55 -21.80
CA HIS A 333 13.82 10.10 -20.53
C HIS A 333 14.87 11.05 -19.95
N GLU A 334 15.56 11.83 -20.79
CA GLU A 334 16.49 12.89 -20.36
C GLU A 334 15.72 14.03 -19.65
N LEU A 335 14.74 14.64 -20.34
CA LEU A 335 13.90 15.69 -19.76
C LEU A 335 13.11 15.21 -18.54
N ALA A 336 12.62 13.96 -18.57
CA ALA A 336 11.92 13.36 -17.44
C ALA A 336 12.84 13.21 -16.22
N THR A 337 14.13 12.95 -16.43
CA THR A 337 15.12 12.86 -15.35
C THR A 337 15.41 14.26 -14.80
N ASP A 338 15.70 15.23 -15.67
CA ASP A 338 15.98 16.62 -15.27
C ASP A 338 14.83 17.26 -14.48
N GLU A 339 13.59 17.16 -14.95
CA GLU A 339 12.43 17.74 -14.25
C GLU A 339 12.10 17.00 -12.94
N LYS A 340 12.32 15.67 -12.90
CA LYS A 340 12.21 14.88 -11.66
C LYS A 340 13.26 15.29 -10.62
N THR A 341 14.52 15.41 -11.04
CA THR A 341 15.63 15.80 -10.16
C THR A 341 15.41 17.20 -9.58
N LYS A 342 14.93 18.18 -10.36
CA LYS A 342 14.59 19.53 -9.83
C LYS A 342 13.59 19.49 -8.65
N ILE A 343 12.60 18.59 -8.71
CA ILE A 343 11.59 18.43 -7.65
C ILE A 343 12.20 17.73 -6.43
N GLU A 344 12.98 16.67 -6.63
CA GLU A 344 13.64 15.92 -5.57
C GLU A 344 14.72 16.74 -4.86
N ASP A 345 15.48 17.57 -5.58
CA ASP A 345 16.55 18.42 -5.04
C ASP A 345 15.98 19.51 -4.13
N ARG A 346 14.94 20.22 -4.59
CA ARG A 346 14.19 21.15 -3.75
C ARG A 346 13.67 20.47 -2.47
N GLN A 347 13.15 19.24 -2.59
CA GLN A 347 12.67 18.48 -1.42
C GLN A 347 13.82 18.07 -0.47
N ARG A 348 15.04 17.85 -0.97
CA ARG A 348 16.26 17.62 -0.17
C ARG A 348 16.69 18.91 0.56
N GLU A 349 16.70 20.05 -0.12
CA GLU A 349 17.02 21.36 0.44
C GLU A 349 16.04 21.75 1.57
N GLU A 350 14.74 21.63 1.35
CA GLU A 350 13.69 21.88 2.35
C GLU A 350 13.78 20.94 3.56
N ALA A 351 14.25 19.70 3.37
CA ALA A 351 14.50 18.78 4.47
C ALA A 351 15.73 19.16 5.29
N ALA A 352 16.81 19.58 4.63
CA ALA A 352 18.01 20.10 5.28
C ALA A 352 17.70 21.38 6.08
N GLN A 353 16.94 22.32 5.51
CA GLN A 353 16.53 23.55 6.19
C GLN A 353 15.70 23.25 7.46
N ARG A 354 14.66 22.41 7.36
CA ARG A 354 13.85 22.01 8.53
C ARG A 354 14.68 21.34 9.62
N ALA A 355 15.65 20.51 9.25
CA ALA A 355 16.57 19.89 10.20
C ALA A 355 17.50 20.92 10.87
N GLN A 356 18.02 21.89 10.11
CA GLN A 356 18.87 22.98 10.63
C GLN A 356 18.11 23.92 11.58
N GLU A 357 16.85 24.22 11.27
CA GLU A 357 15.96 25.07 12.07
C GLU A 357 15.26 24.31 13.22
N ASN A 358 15.49 23.00 13.34
CA ASN A 358 14.84 22.09 14.28
C ASN A 358 13.30 22.17 14.24
N ILE A 359 12.75 22.25 13.03
CA ILE A 359 11.32 22.31 12.75
C ILE A 359 10.78 20.89 12.59
N GLU A 360 9.77 20.54 13.39
CA GLU A 360 9.02 19.30 13.18
C GLU A 360 8.06 19.44 11.99
N TRP A 361 7.98 18.39 11.15
CA TRP A 361 7.02 18.33 10.07
C TRP A 361 5.70 17.73 10.55
N HIS A 362 4.59 18.40 10.24
CA HIS A 362 3.24 17.89 10.40
C HIS A 362 2.49 17.93 9.05
N PRO A 363 1.72 16.88 8.70
CA PRO A 363 0.83 16.91 7.55
C PRO A 363 -0.19 18.05 7.66
N ARG A 364 -0.55 18.64 6.53
CA ARG A 364 -1.46 19.79 6.40
C ARG A 364 -2.94 19.40 6.56
N LEU A 365 -3.33 18.24 6.04
CA LEU A 365 -4.72 17.80 5.91
C LEU A 365 -5.08 16.64 6.85
N PHE A 366 -4.10 16.00 7.49
CA PHE A 366 -4.31 14.86 8.39
C PHE A 366 -3.75 15.13 9.80
N ARG A 367 -4.48 14.71 10.82
CA ARG A 367 -4.09 14.78 12.24
C ARG A 367 -3.73 13.39 12.76
N ARG A 368 -3.00 13.32 13.88
CA ARG A 368 -2.76 12.05 14.55
C ARG A 368 -4.07 11.38 14.96
N VAL A 369 -4.08 10.05 14.87
CA VAL A 369 -5.13 9.17 15.42
C VAL A 369 -5.17 9.33 16.94
N GLN A 370 -6.37 9.47 17.50
CA GLN A 370 -6.67 9.51 18.93
C GLN A 370 -7.17 8.13 19.38
N GLY A 371 -6.28 7.13 19.28
CA GLY A 371 -6.55 5.76 19.68
C GLY A 371 -6.21 5.46 21.14
N GLY A 372 -6.18 4.18 21.48
CA GLY A 372 -6.07 3.67 22.85
C GLY A 372 -7.41 3.67 23.61
N PRO A 373 -7.47 3.07 24.81
CA PRO A 373 -8.73 2.83 25.53
C PRO A 373 -9.57 4.09 25.78
N GLY A 374 -10.78 4.13 25.21
CA GLY A 374 -11.69 5.27 25.29
C GLY A 374 -11.37 6.43 24.33
N GLY A 375 -10.42 6.24 23.40
CA GLY A 375 -10.14 7.18 22.32
C GLY A 375 -11.20 7.13 21.21
N LEU A 376 -11.41 8.27 20.54
CA LEU A 376 -12.37 8.38 19.42
C LEU A 376 -12.08 7.37 18.30
N GLU A 377 -10.80 7.08 18.09
CA GLU A 377 -10.30 6.18 17.05
C GLU A 377 -9.61 4.94 17.65
N GLU A 378 -10.09 4.46 18.82
CA GLU A 378 -9.62 3.20 19.43
C GLU A 378 -9.75 2.02 18.44
N GLY A 379 -8.66 1.30 18.20
CA GLY A 379 -8.58 0.18 17.23
C GLY A 379 -8.19 0.60 15.81
N GLU A 380 -7.98 1.90 15.55
CA GLU A 380 -7.57 2.45 14.26
C GLU A 380 -6.11 2.99 14.29
N GLU A 381 -5.33 2.66 15.31
CA GLU A 381 -3.98 3.20 15.57
C GLU A 381 -3.03 3.00 14.38
N ASP A 382 -3.18 1.90 13.65
CA ASP A 382 -2.36 1.56 12.48
C ASP A 382 -2.54 2.54 11.31
N LEU A 383 -3.59 3.36 11.27
CA LEU A 383 -3.70 4.46 10.30
C LEU A 383 -2.60 5.52 10.48
N GLU A 384 -2.11 5.70 11.71
CA GLU A 384 -1.22 6.79 12.20
C GLU A 384 -1.76 8.22 12.07
N TRP A 385 -2.52 8.48 11.00
CA TRP A 385 -3.10 9.77 10.66
C TRP A 385 -4.51 9.60 10.06
N VAL A 386 -5.45 10.42 10.51
CA VAL A 386 -6.85 10.51 10.01
C VAL A 386 -7.15 11.94 9.56
N ILE A 387 -8.18 12.13 8.75
CA ILE A 387 -8.50 13.44 8.17
C ILE A 387 -8.67 14.52 9.26
N ASN A 388 -8.05 15.68 9.10
CA ASN A 388 -8.06 16.76 10.08
C ASN A 388 -9.32 17.63 9.94
N ALA A 389 -10.49 17.00 10.04
CA ALA A 389 -11.78 17.65 9.96
C ALA A 389 -12.81 16.90 10.80
N ASN A 390 -13.76 17.63 11.37
CA ASN A 390 -14.97 17.04 11.94
C ASN A 390 -16.05 16.99 10.85
N ILE A 391 -16.44 15.78 10.45
CA ILE A 391 -17.56 15.52 9.54
C ILE A 391 -18.66 14.90 10.39
N ASP A 392 -19.82 15.55 10.40
CA ASP A 392 -20.94 15.13 11.24
C ASP A 392 -21.72 14.02 10.54
N HIS A 393 -21.50 12.78 10.97
CA HIS A 393 -22.14 11.59 10.38
C HIS A 393 -23.66 11.56 10.56
N ALA A 394 -24.22 12.34 11.50
CA ALA A 394 -25.66 12.50 11.68
C ALA A 394 -26.27 13.66 10.86
N ALA A 395 -25.44 14.53 10.26
CA ALA A 395 -25.90 15.60 9.37
C ALA A 395 -26.34 15.05 8.00
N THR A 396 -27.05 15.89 7.22
CA THR A 396 -27.50 15.49 5.87
C THR A 396 -26.30 15.31 4.91
N PRO A 397 -26.43 14.51 3.84
CA PRO A 397 -25.36 14.31 2.87
C PRO A 397 -24.79 15.61 2.28
N GLU A 398 -25.65 16.60 2.01
CA GLU A 398 -25.24 17.91 1.51
C GLU A 398 -24.38 18.64 2.55
N LYS A 399 -24.69 18.50 3.84
CA LYS A 399 -23.93 19.13 4.91
C LYS A 399 -22.57 18.47 5.13
N GLN A 400 -22.51 17.15 5.01
CA GLN A 400 -21.25 16.40 5.00
C GLN A 400 -20.40 16.79 3.78
N ALA A 401 -20.99 16.92 2.59
CA ALA A 401 -20.32 17.43 1.40
C ALA A 401 -19.77 18.87 1.59
N GLU A 402 -20.53 19.78 2.21
CA GLU A 402 -20.02 21.11 2.60
C GLU A 402 -18.81 21.03 3.55
N GLN A 403 -18.84 20.12 4.54
CA GLN A 403 -17.75 19.91 5.49
C GLN A 403 -16.50 19.37 4.78
N ILE A 404 -16.65 18.37 3.90
CA ILE A 404 -15.54 17.79 3.11
C ILE A 404 -14.93 18.86 2.18
N MET A 405 -15.75 19.63 1.48
CA MET A 405 -15.30 20.75 0.63
C MET A 405 -14.77 21.95 1.43
N ALA A 406 -14.87 21.97 2.76
CA ALA A 406 -14.18 22.94 3.60
C ALA A 406 -12.75 22.53 3.96
N ILE A 407 -12.36 21.27 3.73
CA ILE A 407 -11.02 20.72 4.06
C ILE A 407 -10.00 21.17 3.01
N TYR A 408 -10.33 21.03 1.74
CA TYR A 408 -9.47 21.41 0.63
C TYR A 408 -10.30 21.69 -0.63
N SER A 409 -9.70 22.28 -1.65
CA SER A 409 -10.33 22.35 -2.97
C SER A 409 -10.41 20.94 -3.57
N ILE A 410 -11.55 20.53 -4.10
CA ILE A 410 -11.78 19.19 -4.67
C ILE A 410 -12.47 19.31 -6.02
N ILE A 411 -13.54 20.11 -6.13
CA ILE A 411 -14.35 20.24 -7.36
C ILE A 411 -13.97 21.46 -8.19
N LYS A 412 -14.22 21.41 -9.50
CA LYS A 412 -13.91 22.50 -10.44
C LYS A 412 -14.59 23.82 -10.03
N GLY A 413 -13.85 24.92 -10.08
CA GLY A 413 -14.33 26.27 -9.72
C GLY A 413 -14.48 26.51 -8.21
N GLN A 414 -14.13 25.55 -7.36
CA GLN A 414 -14.18 25.71 -5.91
C GLN A 414 -13.12 26.72 -5.44
N LYS A 415 -13.58 27.86 -4.88
CA LYS A 415 -12.70 28.88 -4.33
C LYS A 415 -12.05 28.38 -3.04
N SER A 416 -10.72 28.25 -3.06
CA SER A 416 -9.93 27.86 -1.88
C SER A 416 -10.20 28.83 -0.72
N LYS A 417 -10.63 28.28 0.42
CA LYS A 417 -10.63 28.99 1.70
C LYS A 417 -9.26 28.74 2.32
N GLN A 418 -8.43 29.77 2.47
CA GLN A 418 -7.02 29.70 2.93
C GLN A 418 -6.83 29.20 4.39
N ARG A 419 -7.77 28.43 4.96
CA ARG A 419 -7.85 28.15 6.39
C ARG A 419 -6.92 27.05 6.89
N ASN A 420 -6.47 26.16 6.00
CA ASN A 420 -5.76 24.94 6.37
C ASN A 420 -4.28 25.04 5.97
N VAL A 421 -3.57 26.01 6.53
CA VAL A 421 -2.10 25.98 6.60
C VAL A 421 -1.76 25.63 8.05
N ILE A 422 -1.34 24.39 8.30
CA ILE A 422 -0.78 24.04 9.62
C ILE A 422 0.61 24.68 9.70
N PRO A 423 0.89 25.59 10.65
CA PRO A 423 2.20 26.19 10.77
C PRO A 423 3.23 25.13 11.21
N PRO A 424 4.47 25.18 10.69
CA PRO A 424 5.58 24.42 11.29
C PRO A 424 5.74 24.81 12.77
N HIS A 425 5.91 23.81 13.64
CA HIS A 425 6.09 24.02 15.07
C HIS A 425 7.57 23.84 15.44
N SER A 426 8.19 24.84 16.06
CA SER A 426 9.46 24.66 16.78
C SER A 426 9.15 24.08 18.16
N PRO A 427 9.81 23.01 18.63
CA PRO A 427 9.57 22.47 19.96
C PRO A 427 9.96 23.52 21.02
N SER A 428 8.97 24.01 21.77
CA SER A 428 9.15 25.12 22.71
C SER A 428 9.99 24.68 23.91
N ALA A 429 11.25 25.12 23.96
CA ALA A 429 12.16 24.77 25.04
C ALA A 429 11.84 25.50 26.35
N LYS A 430 11.20 24.80 27.30
CA LYS A 430 11.39 25.02 28.74
C LYS A 430 11.24 23.69 29.51
N PRO A 431 12.32 23.12 30.07
CA PRO A 431 12.19 22.25 31.23
C PRO A 431 11.58 23.07 32.37
N ALA A 432 10.55 22.54 33.03
CA ALA A 432 10.10 23.11 34.29
C ALA A 432 11.26 22.97 35.30
N GLN A 433 11.63 24.08 35.95
CA GLN A 433 12.62 24.06 37.01
C GLN A 433 12.06 23.30 38.22
N THR A 434 12.36 22.01 38.34
CA THR A 434 12.21 21.30 39.61
C THR A 434 13.17 21.92 40.61
N ALA A 435 12.60 22.56 41.63
CA ALA A 435 13.35 23.28 42.66
C ALA A 435 14.36 22.37 43.35
N SER A 436 15.55 22.93 43.62
CA SER A 436 16.59 22.28 44.40
C SER A 436 16.15 22.01 45.83
N ALA A 437 16.19 20.74 46.26
CA ALA A 437 16.13 20.35 47.66
C ALA A 437 17.45 19.66 48.05
N GLN A 438 18.13 20.19 49.06
CA GLN A 438 19.32 19.56 49.65
C GLN A 438 18.92 18.43 50.63
N PRO A 439 19.85 17.48 50.90
CA PRO A 439 19.52 16.29 51.68
C PRO A 439 19.45 16.57 53.19
N VAL A 440 18.61 15.80 53.89
CA VAL A 440 18.60 15.67 55.35
C VAL A 440 18.53 14.18 55.71
N GLU A 441 19.41 13.75 56.61
CA GLU A 441 19.57 12.35 57.02
C GLU A 441 18.64 11.92 58.17
N ASN A 442 18.60 10.60 58.41
CA ASN A 442 18.25 9.92 59.67
C ASN A 442 16.75 9.83 60.06
N HIS A 443 16.23 8.71 60.59
CA HIS A 443 16.83 7.38 60.81
C HIS A 443 15.76 6.29 61.05
N ILE A 444 16.09 5.05 60.62
CA ILE A 444 15.82 3.74 61.27
C ILE A 444 14.38 3.16 61.34
N GLY A 445 14.30 1.90 60.87
CA GLY A 445 13.26 0.92 61.23
C GLY A 445 12.54 0.32 60.01
N GLY A 446 12.81 -0.88 59.52
CA GLY A 446 13.81 -1.88 59.92
C GLY A 446 13.34 -3.29 59.56
N ASN A 447 13.91 -3.90 58.52
CA ASN A 447 14.05 -5.36 58.32
C ASN A 447 14.68 -5.63 56.94
N LEU A 448 15.99 -5.94 56.94
CA LEU A 448 16.70 -6.52 55.81
C LEU A 448 17.35 -7.81 56.30
N ILE A 449 17.07 -8.92 55.62
CA ILE A 449 17.93 -10.09 55.62
C ILE A 449 18.50 -10.17 54.22
N ASN A 450 19.83 -10.19 54.13
CA ASN A 450 20.59 -10.27 52.90
C ASN A 450 21.40 -11.56 52.92
N PHE A 451 21.34 -12.36 51.85
CA PHE A 451 22.35 -13.38 51.55
C PHE A 451 22.35 -13.69 50.04
N ASP A 452 23.39 -13.21 49.36
CA ASP A 452 23.87 -13.85 48.14
C ASP A 452 24.35 -15.28 48.47
N GLU A 453 23.86 -16.28 47.72
CA GLU A 453 24.56 -17.53 47.30
C GLU A 453 23.54 -18.57 46.80
N ILE A 454 23.51 -18.84 45.49
CA ILE A 454 22.88 -20.05 44.91
C ILE A 454 23.82 -20.62 43.81
N PRO A 455 24.00 -21.95 43.70
CA PRO A 455 25.14 -22.57 43.00
C PRO A 455 24.90 -22.82 41.49
N PRO A 456 25.92 -23.22 40.71
CA PRO A 456 25.77 -23.52 39.29
C PRO A 456 25.02 -24.85 39.05
N PRO A 457 24.23 -24.98 37.97
CA PRO A 457 23.51 -26.21 37.64
C PRO A 457 24.45 -27.31 37.09
N ALA A 458 24.10 -28.56 37.40
CA ALA A 458 24.86 -29.75 36.99
C ALA A 458 24.60 -30.19 35.53
N LYS A 459 25.50 -31.04 35.02
CA LYS A 459 25.47 -31.59 33.65
C LYS A 459 24.37 -32.64 33.46
N PRO A 460 23.78 -32.75 32.25
CA PRO A 460 23.24 -33.99 31.71
C PRO A 460 24.31 -34.79 30.91
N ASP A 461 24.14 -36.11 30.84
CA ASP A 461 25.03 -37.03 30.11
C ASP A 461 24.78 -37.09 28.58
N GLN A 462 25.72 -37.74 27.87
CA GLN A 462 25.82 -37.92 26.41
C GLN A 462 25.13 -39.22 25.94
N THR A 463 24.83 -39.57 24.67
CA THR A 463 24.92 -39.02 23.27
C THR A 463 23.99 -39.94 22.40
N PRO A 464 23.98 -39.99 21.04
CA PRO A 464 24.30 -39.01 19.97
C PRO A 464 23.08 -38.78 19.01
N ALA A 465 22.76 -37.57 18.53
CA ALA A 465 23.38 -36.76 17.47
C ALA A 465 23.06 -37.16 16.00
N ALA A 466 22.29 -36.30 15.30
CA ALA A 466 22.46 -35.94 13.88
C ALA A 466 21.68 -34.64 13.50
N GLU A 467 22.34 -33.72 12.81
CA GLU A 467 21.81 -32.66 11.92
C GLU A 467 20.59 -31.79 12.35
N GLN A 468 20.86 -30.62 12.96
CA GLN A 468 20.04 -29.38 12.74
C GLN A 468 20.65 -28.07 13.26
N GLY A 469 21.65 -28.10 14.15
CA GLY A 469 22.08 -26.93 14.94
C GLY A 469 22.89 -25.82 14.24
N THR A 470 23.39 -25.99 13.00
CA THR A 470 24.36 -25.04 12.40
C THR A 470 23.76 -23.81 11.73
N LYS A 471 22.49 -23.82 11.29
CA LYS A 471 21.91 -22.67 10.55
C LYS A 471 21.48 -21.49 11.41
N GLN A 472 21.18 -21.71 12.70
CA GLN A 472 20.58 -20.68 13.55
C GLN A 472 21.62 -19.71 14.14
N SER A 473 22.85 -20.18 14.41
CA SER A 473 23.95 -19.33 14.89
C SER A 473 24.54 -18.41 13.81
N GLU A 474 24.58 -18.86 12.55
CA GLU A 474 25.08 -18.05 11.43
C GLU A 474 24.18 -16.84 11.15
N ILE A 475 22.86 -17.01 11.25
CA ILE A 475 21.89 -15.92 11.08
C ILE A 475 22.05 -14.87 12.19
N GLN A 476 22.23 -15.29 13.44
CA GLN A 476 22.46 -14.37 14.55
C GLN A 476 23.81 -13.62 14.42
N GLY A 477 24.84 -14.29 13.90
CA GLY A 477 26.13 -13.66 13.57
C GLY A 477 26.02 -12.61 12.47
N LEU A 478 25.26 -12.90 11.40
CA LEU A 478 24.99 -11.97 10.30
C LEU A 478 24.25 -10.71 10.79
N LEU A 479 23.20 -10.86 11.59
CA LEU A 479 22.42 -9.73 12.14
C LEU A 479 23.27 -8.79 13.01
N ASN A 480 24.16 -9.34 13.83
CA ASN A 480 25.09 -8.54 14.63
C ASN A 480 26.15 -7.81 13.78
N SER A 481 26.50 -8.33 12.60
CA SER A 481 27.47 -7.69 11.69
C SER A 481 26.94 -6.43 10.99
N THR A 482 25.61 -6.27 10.89
CA THR A 482 24.96 -5.14 10.21
C THR A 482 24.76 -3.89 11.08
N GLY A 483 25.18 -3.91 12.35
CA GLY A 483 24.90 -2.85 13.34
C GLY A 483 25.72 -1.54 13.24
N LYS A 484 26.57 -1.35 12.24
CA LYS A 484 27.36 -0.10 12.09
C LYS A 484 26.68 0.86 11.11
N LYS A 485 26.48 2.11 11.55
CA LYS A 485 26.13 3.23 10.67
C LYS A 485 27.19 3.36 9.56
N ALA A 486 26.73 3.56 8.33
CA ALA A 486 27.59 4.06 7.26
C ALA A 486 27.65 5.59 7.38
N ASP A 487 28.76 6.11 7.91
CA ASP A 487 29.07 7.53 7.86
C ASP A 487 29.77 7.82 6.51
N GLY A 488 29.15 8.64 5.67
CA GLY A 488 29.66 9.04 4.36
C GLY A 488 28.58 9.78 3.55
N PRO A 489 28.97 10.65 2.61
CA PRO A 489 28.01 11.33 1.74
C PRO A 489 27.31 10.35 0.80
N LEU A 490 26.05 10.68 0.45
CA LEU A 490 25.32 10.00 -0.63
C LEU A 490 26.10 10.14 -1.95
N ILE A 491 26.28 9.03 -2.67
CA ILE A 491 26.93 9.04 -3.98
C ILE A 491 25.96 9.65 -4.99
N ASP A 492 26.35 10.77 -5.58
CA ASP A 492 25.59 11.47 -6.62
C ASP A 492 26.01 10.97 -8.01
N PHE A 493 25.18 10.10 -8.58
CA PHE A 493 25.42 9.48 -9.89
C PHE A 493 25.03 10.35 -11.09
N THR A 494 24.44 11.54 -10.89
CA THR A 494 24.02 12.42 -12.01
C THR A 494 25.19 12.85 -12.90
N ASN A 495 26.39 12.96 -12.33
CA ASN A 495 27.61 13.33 -13.05
C ASN A 495 28.31 12.16 -13.77
N ASP A 496 28.05 10.91 -13.35
CA ASP A 496 28.61 9.73 -14.01
C ASP A 496 27.71 9.26 -15.18
N LEU A 497 26.39 9.36 -15.03
CA LEU A 497 25.42 9.14 -16.13
C LEU A 497 25.66 10.02 -17.37
N LYS A 498 26.29 11.19 -17.20
CA LYS A 498 26.64 12.10 -18.30
C LYS A 498 27.92 11.73 -19.05
N LYS A 499 28.73 10.78 -18.57
CA LYS A 499 30.00 10.39 -19.20
C LYS A 499 29.84 9.30 -20.26
N ASP A 500 28.81 8.48 -20.15
CA ASP A 500 28.59 7.31 -21.01
C ASP A 500 27.58 7.55 -22.16
N LEU A 501 27.07 8.78 -22.30
CA LEU A 501 26.21 9.18 -23.42
C LEU A 501 27.07 9.61 -24.63
N PRO A 502 26.86 9.05 -25.83
CA PRO A 502 27.62 9.44 -27.02
C PRO A 502 27.32 10.89 -27.41
N SER A 503 28.38 11.65 -27.68
CA SER A 503 28.27 13.07 -28.07
C SER A 503 27.51 13.20 -29.40
N ALA A 504 26.40 13.93 -29.39
CA ALA A 504 25.65 14.24 -30.60
C ALA A 504 26.55 15.01 -31.59
N THR A 505 27.05 14.30 -32.60
CA THR A 505 27.92 14.87 -33.63
C THR A 505 27.05 15.49 -34.72
N GLN A 506 27.46 16.67 -35.17
CA GLN A 506 26.73 17.53 -36.10
C GLN A 506 26.35 16.83 -37.42
N GLN A 507 25.09 17.01 -37.84
CA GLN A 507 24.68 17.25 -39.22
C GLN A 507 23.39 18.07 -39.26
#